data_AF-A0A7Y0JIQ3-F1
#
_entry.id   AF-A0A7Y0JIQ3-F1
#
_cell.length_a   1.000
_cell.length_b   1.000
_cell.length_c   1.000
_cell.angle_alpha   90.00
_cell.angle_beta   90.00
_cell.angle_gamma   90.00
#
_symmetry.space_group_name_H-M   'P 1'
#
loop_
_entity.id
_entity.type
_entity.pdbx_description
1 polymer ?
#
loop_
_entity_poly.entity_id
_entity_poly.type
_entity_poly.pdbx_seq_one_letter_code
_entity_poly.pdbx_strand_id
1 'polypeptide(L)'
;MATDDFNTEAAEGERDRRFHGGSPAHLDDDELARRTAEERADAGVDDYDPDDVPAATDDPVPFDPDFDTDEQDIESVTARQEAEGETRPLSKDNPFPPTRYAE
;
A
#
# COMPACT_ATOMS: atom_id res chain seq x y z
N MET A 1 -25.73 20.59 -9.85
CA MET A 1 -24.42 21.18 -9.52
C MET A 1 -24.43 21.46 -8.02
N ALA A 2 -23.73 20.63 -7.26
CA ALA A 2 -23.23 20.95 -5.94
C ALA A 2 -21.77 20.49 -5.99
N THR A 3 -20.85 21.44 -6.08
CA THR A 3 -19.42 21.20 -5.93
C THR A 3 -19.18 21.23 -4.44
N ASP A 4 -19.27 20.07 -3.80
CA ASP A 4 -18.79 19.89 -2.43
C ASP A 4 -17.27 20.10 -2.46
N ASP A 5 -16.84 21.30 -2.07
CA ASP A 5 -15.46 21.60 -1.73
C ASP A 5 -15.11 20.78 -0.48
N PHE A 6 -14.49 19.62 -0.67
CA PHE A 6 -13.79 18.91 0.39
C PHE A 6 -12.61 19.78 0.86
N ASN A 7 -12.89 20.72 1.76
CA ASN A 7 -11.86 21.46 2.48
C ASN A 7 -11.18 20.50 3.47
N THR A 8 -10.20 19.74 2.98
CA THR A 8 -9.18 19.19 3.87
C THR A 8 -8.37 20.39 4.35
N GLU A 9 -8.75 20.97 5.49
CA GLU A 9 -8.03 22.07 6.13
C GLU A 9 -6.68 21.54 6.64
N ALA A 10 -5.77 21.25 5.72
CA ALA A 10 -4.41 20.90 6.06
C ALA A 10 -3.78 22.12 6.72
N ALA A 11 -3.31 21.94 7.96
CA ALA A 11 -2.77 22.93 8.89
C ALA A 11 -2.30 24.25 8.25
N GLU A 12 -2.81 25.36 8.77
CA GLU A 12 -2.41 26.71 8.41
C GLU A 12 -0.93 26.97 8.79
N GLY A 13 -0.04 26.65 7.86
CA GLY A 13 1.38 26.99 7.90
C GLY A 13 1.83 27.58 6.56
N GLU A 14 2.81 28.47 6.57
CA GLU A 14 3.34 29.13 5.36
C GLU A 14 3.92 28.08 4.40
N ARG A 15 3.15 27.67 3.39
CA ARG A 15 3.59 26.69 2.38
C ARG A 15 4.51 27.38 1.36
N ASP A 16 5.82 27.16 1.46
CA ASP A 16 6.73 27.53 0.36
C ASP A 16 6.39 26.67 -0.87
N ARG A 17 5.78 27.26 -1.89
CA ARG A 17 5.32 26.53 -3.10
C ARG A 17 6.46 25.89 -3.91
N ARG A 18 7.73 26.25 -3.62
CA ARG A 18 8.92 25.73 -4.32
C ARG A 18 9.48 24.47 -3.68
N PHE A 19 9.15 24.23 -2.42
CA PHE A 19 9.45 22.99 -1.73
C PHE A 19 8.11 22.39 -1.36
N HIS A 20 7.75 21.23 -1.93
CA HIS A 20 6.69 20.44 -1.31
C HIS A 20 7.11 20.30 0.15
N GLY A 21 6.38 20.96 1.06
CA GLY A 21 6.73 21.06 2.47
C GLY A 21 6.72 19.66 3.03
N GLY A 22 7.84 18.97 2.87
CA GLY A 22 8.01 17.60 3.29
C GLY A 22 7.80 17.53 4.79
N SER A 23 7.50 16.34 5.29
CA SER A 23 7.41 16.14 6.71
C SER A 23 8.72 16.58 7.38
N PRO A 24 8.66 17.31 8.50
CA PRO A 24 9.83 17.62 9.31
C PRO A 24 10.66 16.35 9.56
N ALA A 25 11.98 16.50 9.70
CA ALA A 25 12.87 15.37 9.99
C ALA A 25 12.48 14.64 11.29
N HIS A 26 11.83 15.35 12.22
CA HIS A 26 11.27 14.82 13.45
C HIS A 26 9.89 15.42 13.66
N LEU A 27 8.87 14.55 13.71
CA LEU A 27 7.54 14.92 14.20
C LEU A 27 7.58 14.91 15.73
N ASP A 28 6.84 15.82 16.34
CA ASP A 28 6.59 15.80 17.78
C ASP A 28 5.43 14.82 18.03
N ASP A 29 5.76 13.63 18.53
CA ASP A 29 4.78 12.56 18.77
C ASP A 29 3.74 12.96 19.82
N ASP A 30 4.11 13.79 20.82
CA ASP A 30 3.19 14.27 21.85
C ASP A 30 2.18 15.27 21.25
N GLU A 31 2.67 16.17 20.38
CA GLU A 31 1.79 17.09 19.65
C GLU A 31 0.86 16.33 18.68
N LEU A 32 1.39 15.35 17.96
CA LEU A 32 0.62 14.52 17.04
C LEU A 32 -0.46 13.73 17.79
N ALA A 33 -0.14 13.15 18.94
CA ALA A 33 -1.08 12.44 19.78
C ALA A 33 -2.20 13.36 20.28
N ARG A 34 -1.86 14.58 20.73
CA ARG A 34 -2.85 15.58 21.17
C ARG A 34 -3.82 15.95 20.04
N ARG A 35 -3.30 16.29 18.85
CA ARG A 35 -4.13 16.68 17.71
C ARG A 35 -5.04 15.54 17.25
N THR A 36 -4.51 14.31 17.19
CA THR A 36 -5.30 13.13 16.82
C THR A 36 -6.47 12.90 17.79
N ALA A 37 -6.24 13.10 19.10
CA ALA A 37 -7.30 12.94 20.10
C ALA A 37 -8.39 14.01 19.96
N GLU A 38 -8.01 15.27 19.69
CA GLU A 38 -8.95 16.37 19.43
C GLU A 38 -9.79 16.10 18.17
N GLU A 39 -9.14 15.70 17.08
CA GLU A 39 -9.84 15.36 15.83
C GLU A 39 -10.80 14.17 16.00
N ARG A 40 -10.43 13.14 16.78
CA ARG A 40 -11.32 12.03 17.09
C ARG A 40 -12.55 12.48 17.88
N ALA A 41 -12.35 13.33 18.89
CA ALA A 41 -13.44 13.86 19.70
C ALA A 41 -14.41 14.71 18.86
N ASP A 42 -13.88 15.58 18.01
CA ASP A 42 -14.68 16.44 17.12
C ASP A 42 -15.43 15.64 16.05
N ALA A 43 -14.80 14.59 15.51
CA ALA A 43 -15.43 13.69 14.57
C ALA A 43 -16.42 12.71 15.22
N GLY A 44 -16.48 12.65 16.56
CA GLY A 44 -17.27 11.67 17.31
C GLY A 44 -16.85 10.23 17.04
N VAL A 45 -15.55 10.01 16.76
CA VAL A 45 -14.98 8.68 16.50
C VAL A 45 -14.61 8.04 17.81
N ASP A 46 -15.38 7.03 18.21
CA ASP A 46 -15.10 6.19 19.37
C ASP A 46 -13.95 5.20 19.08
N ASP A 47 -13.43 4.59 20.15
CA ASP A 47 -12.45 3.51 20.03
C ASP A 47 -13.07 2.30 19.31
N TYR A 48 -12.26 1.62 18.49
CA TYR A 48 -12.70 0.44 17.75
C TYR A 48 -13.15 -0.69 18.68
N ASP A 49 -14.40 -1.12 18.53
CA ASP A 49 -14.98 -2.29 19.19
C ASP A 49 -15.20 -3.42 18.15
N PRO A 50 -14.48 -4.55 18.25
CA PRO A 50 -14.67 -5.67 17.33
C PRO A 50 -16.07 -6.29 17.41
N ASP A 51 -16.80 -6.10 18.52
CA ASP A 51 -18.17 -6.59 18.69
C ASP A 51 -19.20 -5.69 18.00
N ASP A 52 -18.85 -4.43 17.67
CA ASP A 52 -19.69 -3.49 16.90
C ASP A 52 -19.50 -3.65 15.38
N VAL A 53 -18.57 -4.51 14.95
CA VAL A 53 -18.38 -4.82 13.54
C VAL A 53 -19.43 -5.85 13.11
N PRO A 54 -20.34 -5.53 12.17
CA PRO A 54 -21.27 -6.52 11.64
C PRO A 54 -20.49 -7.66 10.99
N ALA A 55 -21.00 -8.89 11.14
CA ALA A 55 -20.41 -10.04 10.48
C ALA A 55 -20.27 -9.78 8.98
N ALA A 56 -19.13 -10.20 8.40
CA ALA A 56 -18.93 -10.13 6.96
C ALA A 56 -20.10 -10.82 6.25
N THR A 57 -20.75 -10.09 5.35
CA THR A 57 -21.93 -10.58 4.62
C THR A 57 -21.55 -11.48 3.45
N ASP A 58 -20.30 -11.40 3.01
CA ASP A 58 -19.79 -12.17 1.89
C ASP A 58 -19.33 -13.54 2.37
N ASP A 59 -19.77 -14.58 1.66
CA ASP A 59 -19.21 -15.91 1.84
C ASP A 59 -17.72 -15.88 1.48
N PRO A 60 -16.85 -16.54 2.27
CA PRO A 60 -15.45 -16.63 1.92
C PRO A 60 -15.33 -17.31 0.55
N VAL A 61 -14.80 -16.57 -0.43
CA VAL A 61 -14.50 -17.15 -1.74
C VAL A 61 -13.34 -18.14 -1.57
N PRO A 62 -13.47 -19.39 -2.02
CA PRO A 62 -12.34 -20.31 -2.05
C PRO A 62 -11.30 -19.73 -2.99
N PHE A 63 -10.10 -19.47 -2.47
CA PHE A 63 -8.96 -19.08 -3.29
C PHE A 63 -8.43 -20.32 -4.01
N ASP A 64 -8.40 -20.27 -5.33
CA ASP A 64 -7.79 -21.28 -6.18
C ASP A 64 -6.71 -20.62 -7.05
N PRO A 65 -5.42 -20.84 -6.77
CA PRO A 65 -4.33 -20.22 -7.52
C PRO A 65 -4.34 -20.65 -9.00
N ASP A 66 -4.91 -21.82 -9.32
CA ASP A 66 -4.99 -22.29 -10.72
C ASP A 66 -5.95 -21.42 -11.56
N PHE A 67 -6.86 -20.67 -10.93
CA PHE A 67 -7.82 -19.77 -11.62
C PHE A 67 -7.50 -18.28 -11.43
N ASP A 68 -6.41 -17.95 -10.75
CA ASP A 68 -5.99 -16.56 -10.58
C ASP A 68 -5.32 -16.06 -11.87
N THR A 69 -6.00 -15.16 -12.59
CA THR A 69 -5.50 -14.64 -13.87
C THR A 69 -4.20 -13.87 -13.73
N ASP A 70 -3.97 -13.21 -12.59
CA ASP A 70 -2.76 -12.44 -12.36
C ASP A 70 -1.57 -13.39 -12.15
N GLU A 71 -1.74 -14.46 -11.37
CA GLU A 71 -0.72 -15.50 -11.20
C GLU A 71 -0.43 -16.22 -12.53
N GLN A 72 -1.46 -16.59 -13.29
CA GLN A 72 -1.29 -17.23 -14.61
C GLN A 72 -0.55 -16.32 -15.61
N ASP A 73 -0.82 -15.00 -15.59
CA ASP A 73 -0.09 -14.04 -16.42
C ASP A 73 1.39 -13.96 -16.00
N ILE A 74 1.66 -13.86 -14.70
CA ILE A 74 3.03 -13.84 -14.15
C ILE A 74 3.80 -15.11 -14.54
N GLU A 75 3.22 -16.30 -14.32
CA GLU A 75 3.84 -17.57 -14.70
C GLU A 75 4.09 -17.65 -16.20
N SER A 76 3.15 -17.19 -17.02
CA SER A 76 3.31 -17.16 -18.48
C SER A 76 4.46 -16.25 -18.93
N VAL A 77 4.63 -15.09 -18.28
CA VAL A 77 5.71 -14.15 -18.52
C VAL A 77 7.05 -14.76 -18.10
N THR A 78 7.12 -15.38 -16.93
CA THR A 78 8.32 -16.09 -16.46
C THR A 78 8.71 -17.22 -17.41
N ALA A 79 7.76 -18.07 -17.81
CA ALA A 79 8.00 -19.18 -18.73
C ALA A 79 8.53 -18.70 -20.09
N ARG A 80 7.98 -17.60 -20.63
CA ARG A 80 8.49 -16.96 -21.85
C ARG A 80 9.93 -16.47 -21.69
N GLN A 81 10.23 -15.75 -20.61
CA GLN A 81 11.58 -15.23 -20.35
C GLN A 81 12.62 -16.36 -20.20
N GLU A 82 12.25 -17.47 -19.56
CA GLU A 82 13.11 -18.65 -19.46
C GLU A 82 13.32 -19.33 -20.82
N ALA A 83 12.27 -19.42 -21.65
CA ALA A 83 12.35 -19.97 -23.00
C ALA A 83 13.19 -19.09 -23.95
N GLU A 84 13.12 -17.76 -23.80
CA GLU A 84 13.94 -16.77 -24.50
C GLU A 84 15.36 -16.67 -23.91
N GLY A 85 15.59 -17.29 -22.74
CA GLY A 85 16.88 -17.30 -22.04
C GLY A 85 17.25 -15.99 -21.35
N GLU A 86 16.28 -15.07 -21.22
CA GLU A 86 16.43 -13.80 -20.48
C GLU A 86 16.62 -14.05 -18.98
N THR A 87 15.95 -15.07 -18.45
CA THR A 87 16.08 -15.55 -17.07
C THR A 87 16.40 -17.04 -17.06
N ARG A 88 16.90 -17.53 -15.92
CA ARG A 88 17.16 -18.96 -15.71
C ARG A 88 16.50 -19.42 -14.41
N PRO A 89 15.90 -20.62 -14.40
CA PRO A 89 15.32 -21.15 -13.18
C PRO A 89 16.39 -21.33 -12.09
N LEU A 90 15.97 -21.16 -10.84
CA LEU A 90 16.82 -21.43 -9.69
C LEU A 90 17.12 -22.93 -9.63
N SER A 91 18.41 -23.27 -9.57
CA SER A 91 18.86 -24.66 -9.51
C SER A 91 20.08 -24.78 -8.60
N LYS A 92 20.53 -26.00 -8.31
CA LYS A 92 21.76 -26.20 -7.51
C LYS A 92 23.00 -25.57 -8.16
N ASP A 93 23.02 -25.51 -9.49
CA ASP A 93 24.10 -24.91 -10.27
C ASP A 93 23.86 -23.42 -10.56
N ASN A 94 22.65 -22.92 -10.30
CA ASN A 94 22.25 -21.51 -10.39
C ASN A 94 21.41 -21.11 -9.15
N PRO A 95 21.99 -21.15 -7.94
CA PRO A 95 21.23 -20.97 -6.70
C PRO A 95 20.84 -19.50 -6.45
N PHE A 96 21.47 -18.57 -7.17
CA PHE A 96 21.19 -17.14 -7.15
C PHE A 96 21.34 -16.58 -8.57
N PRO A 97 20.61 -15.51 -8.90
CA PRO A 97 20.87 -14.78 -10.14
C PRO A 97 22.33 -14.34 -10.20
N PRO A 98 22.94 -14.28 -11.40
CA PRO A 98 24.34 -13.92 -11.52
C PRO A 98 24.56 -12.48 -11.02
N THR A 99 25.70 -12.22 -10.38
CA THR A 99 26.04 -10.88 -9.88
C THR A 99 26.27 -9.86 -11.00
N ARG A 100 26.30 -10.33 -12.26
CA ARG A 100 26.38 -9.53 -13.50
C ARG A 100 25.62 -10.24 -14.62
N TYR A 101 24.90 -9.50 -15.46
CA TYR A 101 24.29 -10.03 -16.68
C TYR A 101 25.35 -10.30 -17.76
N ALA A 102 25.09 -11.24 -18.66
CA ALA A 102 25.91 -11.44 -19.84
C ALA A 102 25.75 -10.23 -20.78
N GLU A 103 26.85 -9.78 -21.38
CA GLU A 103 26.88 -8.67 -22.35
C GLU A 103 26.22 -9.02 -23.67
#